data_AF-A0A9E0T0V2-F1
#
_entry.id   AF-A0A9E0T0V2-F1
#
_cell.length_a   1.000
_cell.length_b   1.000
_cell.length_c   1.000
_cell.angle_alpha   90.00
_cell.angle_beta   90.00
_cell.angle_gamma   90.00
#
_symmetry.space_group_name_H-M   'P 1'
#
loop_
_entity.id
_entity.type
_entity.pdbx_description
1 polymer ?
#
loop_
_entity_poly.entity_id
_entity_poly.type
_entity_poly.pdbx_seq_one_letter_code
_entity_poly.pdbx_strand_id
1 'polypeptide(L)'
;MRKGWNAGAWIAAVGLTAISAPALAVSTWTASSSSCWSNTNVAQGCSGGSGSATVIGSAYSTTGSGSAFATGSLVSYTGGFGVTASGESTNSPQHSMDNSGTTDAILLSFSSSVVLSQVTIGWAAYDSDFTLLRYTGSVAPTVVSKSMSGLLSSGWQAVGDYMNTVSNPAQSDSGSTVNATANVNSGSLASSWWLISAYNSSYSAPDFGGSADSTSDYIKILSVAGSPQSTQVVSEPGSMALVALALGGMLWSSRRRLGAIVPRPVGLAA
;
A
#
# COMPACT_ATOMS: atom_id res chain seq x y z
N MET A 1 -60.18 25.12 44.25
CA MET A 1 -59.43 24.22 43.33
C MET A 1 -58.81 25.05 42.21
N ARG A 2 -57.48 25.20 42.16
CA ARG A 2 -56.77 25.82 41.02
C ARG A 2 -55.63 24.89 40.61
N LYS A 3 -55.52 24.58 39.31
CA LYS A 3 -54.51 23.68 38.74
C LYS A 3 -53.11 24.27 38.91
N GLY A 4 -52.20 23.50 39.50
CA GLY A 4 -50.77 23.66 39.25
C GLY A 4 -50.39 22.89 37.98
N TRP A 5 -49.53 23.48 37.15
CA TRP A 5 -48.85 22.77 36.06
C TRP A 5 -47.36 22.74 36.36
N ASN A 6 -46.82 21.54 36.52
CA ASN A 6 -45.42 21.31 36.86
C ASN A 6 -44.54 21.39 35.61
N ALA A 7 -43.29 21.82 35.82
CA ALA A 7 -42.25 21.79 34.81
C ALA A 7 -41.86 20.34 34.44
N GLY A 8 -41.36 20.14 33.22
CA GLY A 8 -40.96 18.83 32.70
C GLY A 8 -40.18 18.92 31.39
N ALA A 9 -39.12 19.73 31.36
CA ALA A 9 -38.24 19.83 30.19
C ALA A 9 -37.22 18.67 30.20
N TRP A 10 -37.50 17.63 29.43
CA TRP A 10 -36.56 16.53 29.20
C TRP A 10 -35.49 16.94 28.18
N ILE A 11 -34.25 17.12 28.63
CA ILE A 11 -33.09 17.27 27.74
C ILE A 11 -32.48 15.88 27.54
N ALA A 12 -32.71 15.29 26.37
CA ALA A 12 -32.01 14.09 25.95
C ALA A 12 -30.62 14.48 25.42
N ALA A 13 -29.56 14.15 26.18
CA ALA A 13 -28.19 14.30 25.73
C ALA A 13 -27.80 13.07 24.88
N VAL A 14 -27.68 13.25 23.57
CA VAL A 14 -27.14 12.23 22.67
C VAL A 14 -25.62 12.23 22.77
N GLY A 15 -25.03 11.16 23.32
CA GLY A 15 -23.59 10.97 23.37
C GLY A 15 -23.04 10.53 22.02
N LEU A 16 -22.31 11.41 21.31
CA LEU A 16 -21.55 11.03 20.12
C LEU A 16 -20.19 10.46 20.53
N THR A 17 -20.07 9.13 20.61
CA THR A 17 -18.78 8.44 20.71
C THR A 17 -18.17 8.25 19.33
N ALA A 18 -17.58 9.32 18.79
CA ALA A 18 -16.81 9.25 17.54
C ALA A 18 -15.46 8.55 17.79
N ILE A 19 -15.41 7.24 17.55
CA ILE A 19 -14.14 6.50 17.50
C ILE A 19 -13.46 6.83 16.16
N SER A 20 -12.64 7.88 16.13
CA SER A 20 -11.80 8.19 14.98
C SER A 20 -10.63 7.20 14.92
N ALA A 21 -10.71 6.21 14.03
CA ALA A 21 -9.53 5.42 13.68
C ALA A 21 -8.45 6.35 13.10
N PRO A 22 -7.16 6.20 13.49
CA PRO A 22 -6.10 7.01 12.92
C PRO A 22 -5.92 6.68 11.43
N ALA A 23 -6.15 7.66 10.56
CA ALA A 23 -5.80 7.54 9.16
C ALA A 23 -4.28 7.60 9.00
N LEU A 24 -3.65 6.45 8.78
CA LEU A 24 -2.25 6.38 8.41
C LEU A 24 -2.07 6.91 6.98
N ALA A 25 -1.03 7.73 6.77
CA ALA A 25 -0.69 8.19 5.44
C ALA A 25 -0.20 7.01 4.58
N VAL A 26 -0.78 6.85 3.40
CA VAL A 26 -0.25 5.94 2.37
C VAL A 26 1.05 6.54 1.85
N SER A 27 2.10 5.73 1.90
CA SER A 27 3.41 6.00 1.33
C SER A 27 3.50 5.35 -0.05
N THR A 28 4.10 6.03 -1.01
CA THR A 28 4.30 5.51 -2.37
C THR A 28 5.78 5.51 -2.71
N TRP A 29 6.28 4.37 -3.14
CA TRP A 29 7.67 4.14 -3.52
C TRP A 29 7.75 3.95 -5.04
N THR A 30 8.30 4.93 -5.74
CA THR A 30 8.28 5.01 -7.21
C THR A 30 9.66 4.79 -7.83
N ALA A 31 9.69 4.16 -9.01
CA ALA A 31 10.85 3.90 -9.85
C ALA A 31 11.42 5.14 -10.59
N SER A 32 11.16 6.36 -10.10
CA SER A 32 11.32 7.60 -10.86
C SER A 32 12.37 8.58 -10.33
N SER A 33 13.35 8.11 -9.54
CA SER A 33 14.48 8.95 -9.08
C SER A 33 15.82 8.23 -9.14
N SER A 34 16.81 8.92 -9.68
CA SER A 34 18.18 8.45 -9.94
C SER A 34 19.01 8.10 -8.70
N SER A 35 18.45 8.35 -7.51
CA SER A 35 19.04 8.04 -6.19
C SER A 35 18.36 6.91 -5.45
N CYS A 36 17.29 6.32 -6.02
CA CYS A 36 16.40 5.45 -5.28
C CYS A 36 16.72 3.97 -5.47
N TRP A 37 16.97 3.49 -6.70
CA TRP A 37 17.29 2.07 -6.93
C TRP A 37 18.44 2.00 -7.95
N SER A 38 19.60 1.48 -7.55
CA SER A 38 20.79 1.40 -8.41
C SER A 38 20.78 0.16 -9.29
N ASN A 39 21.50 0.21 -10.43
CA ASN A 39 21.68 -0.88 -11.39
C ASN A 39 22.61 -2.01 -10.85
N THR A 40 22.32 -2.49 -9.66
CA THR A 40 23.07 -3.49 -8.91
C THR A 40 22.11 -4.50 -8.30
N ASN A 41 22.58 -5.71 -7.97
CA ASN A 41 21.75 -6.80 -7.41
C ASN A 41 21.03 -6.44 -6.09
N VAL A 42 21.34 -5.29 -5.51
CA VAL A 42 20.59 -4.64 -4.43
C VAL A 42 20.37 -3.18 -4.86
N ALA A 43 19.13 -2.72 -4.79
CA ALA A 43 18.76 -1.33 -4.97
C ALA A 43 19.03 -0.48 -3.71
N GLN A 44 19.18 0.85 -3.87
CA GLN A 44 19.31 1.74 -2.73
C GLN A 44 17.99 1.89 -1.95
N GLY A 45 18.05 2.50 -0.77
CA GLY A 45 16.90 2.60 0.14
C GLY A 45 15.98 3.77 -0.22
N CYS A 46 14.69 3.49 -0.41
CA CYS A 46 13.73 4.48 -0.89
C CYS A 46 12.74 4.90 0.17
N SER A 47 12.66 6.19 0.48
CA SER A 47 11.60 6.76 1.32
C SER A 47 10.35 7.07 0.50
N GLY A 48 9.19 6.57 0.91
CA GLY A 48 7.89 6.86 0.27
C GLY A 48 7.27 8.20 0.69
N GLY A 49 8.11 9.16 1.12
CA GLY A 49 7.72 10.39 1.82
C GLY A 49 8.34 10.52 3.22
N SER A 50 8.13 11.67 3.85
CA SER A 50 8.59 11.93 5.23
C SER A 50 7.87 11.03 6.23
N GLY A 51 8.63 10.29 7.05
CA GLY A 51 8.08 9.35 8.04
C GLY A 51 7.66 7.98 7.48
N SER A 52 7.83 7.76 6.18
CA SER A 52 7.60 6.46 5.53
C SER A 52 8.72 5.47 5.82
N ALA A 53 8.43 4.17 5.75
CA ALA A 53 9.45 3.14 5.73
C ALA A 53 10.40 3.35 4.54
N THR A 54 11.70 3.07 4.74
CA THR A 54 12.62 2.89 3.60
C THR A 54 12.44 1.48 3.03
N VAL A 55 12.53 1.33 1.71
CA VAL A 55 12.45 0.02 1.04
C VAL A 55 13.67 -0.22 0.15
N ILE A 56 14.14 -1.47 0.12
CA ILE A 56 15.26 -1.96 -0.69
C ILE A 56 14.76 -3.07 -1.62
N GLY A 57 15.22 -3.05 -2.87
CA GLY A 57 14.89 -4.05 -3.88
C GLY A 57 15.97 -5.09 -4.10
N SER A 58 15.57 -6.31 -4.42
CA SER A 58 16.45 -7.36 -4.94
C SER A 58 15.68 -8.20 -5.96
N ALA A 59 16.32 -8.53 -7.08
CA ALA A 59 15.72 -9.36 -8.11
C ALA A 59 16.17 -10.82 -7.99
N TYR A 60 15.27 -11.72 -8.38
CA TYR A 60 15.50 -13.15 -8.45
C TYR A 60 14.88 -13.69 -9.73
N SER A 61 15.49 -14.72 -10.30
CA SER A 61 14.94 -15.47 -11.43
C SER A 61 15.20 -16.96 -11.21
N THR A 62 14.25 -17.82 -11.57
CA THR A 62 14.50 -19.27 -11.55
C THR A 62 15.54 -19.67 -12.57
N THR A 63 16.33 -20.71 -12.26
CA THR A 63 17.34 -21.29 -13.18
C THR A 63 16.75 -22.15 -14.33
N GLY A 64 15.53 -21.82 -14.76
CA GLY A 64 14.67 -22.57 -15.70
C GLY A 64 13.26 -22.75 -15.13
N SER A 65 12.28 -23.09 -15.96
CA SER A 65 10.86 -23.20 -15.54
C SER A 65 10.69 -24.12 -14.32
N GLY A 66 10.03 -23.62 -13.27
CA GLY A 66 9.82 -24.33 -11.99
C GLY A 66 11.08 -24.64 -11.17
N SER A 67 12.25 -24.15 -11.58
CA SER A 67 13.53 -24.41 -10.93
C SER A 67 13.74 -23.55 -9.67
N ALA A 68 14.85 -23.76 -8.97
CA ALA A 68 15.19 -22.90 -7.84
C ALA A 68 15.60 -21.50 -8.29
N PHE A 69 15.22 -20.49 -7.50
CA PHE A 69 15.63 -19.10 -7.67
C PHE A 69 17.14 -18.92 -7.52
N ALA A 70 17.73 -18.14 -8.43
CA ALA A 70 19.03 -17.52 -8.33
C ALA A 70 18.88 -16.00 -8.27
N THR A 71 19.97 -15.29 -7.93
CA THR A 71 19.99 -13.82 -7.95
C THR A 71 19.92 -13.31 -9.40
N GLY A 72 18.97 -12.41 -9.66
CA GLY A 72 18.94 -11.58 -10.87
C GLY A 72 19.42 -10.16 -10.56
N SER A 73 19.58 -9.34 -11.59
CA SER A 73 19.77 -7.90 -11.44
C SER A 73 18.42 -7.17 -11.47
N LEU A 74 18.24 -6.19 -10.58
CA LEU A 74 17.08 -5.28 -10.61
C LEU A 74 17.52 -4.02 -11.35
N VAL A 75 16.90 -3.69 -12.47
CA VAL A 75 17.36 -2.61 -13.36
C VAL A 75 16.22 -1.68 -13.76
N SER A 76 16.50 -0.38 -13.77
CA SER A 76 15.54 0.67 -14.12
C SER A 76 15.44 0.85 -15.63
N TYR A 77 14.23 0.76 -16.19
CA TYR A 77 13.96 1.02 -17.60
C TYR A 77 12.81 2.04 -17.74
N THR A 78 12.56 2.47 -18.98
CA THR A 78 11.32 3.17 -19.31
C THR A 78 10.12 2.32 -18.89
N GLY A 79 9.24 2.87 -18.06
CA GLY A 79 8.08 2.18 -17.49
C GLY A 79 8.32 1.47 -16.15
N GLY A 80 9.53 1.50 -15.58
CA GLY A 80 9.79 1.00 -14.22
C GLY A 80 10.89 -0.07 -14.15
N PHE A 81 10.90 -0.83 -13.06
CA PHE A 81 11.87 -1.90 -12.85
C PHE A 81 11.49 -3.19 -13.55
N GLY A 82 12.45 -3.75 -14.28
CA GLY A 82 12.44 -5.14 -14.73
C GLY A 82 13.47 -5.96 -13.94
N VAL A 83 13.39 -7.27 -14.09
CA VAL A 83 14.44 -8.20 -13.70
C VAL A 83 15.39 -8.38 -14.89
N THR A 84 16.61 -8.83 -14.62
CA THR A 84 17.50 -9.38 -15.63
C THR A 84 18.15 -10.63 -15.07
N ALA A 85 17.81 -11.79 -15.63
CA ALA A 85 18.36 -13.09 -15.29
C ALA A 85 19.79 -13.23 -15.82
N SER A 86 20.56 -14.14 -15.21
CA SER A 86 21.95 -14.36 -15.61
C SER A 86 22.01 -15.04 -16.98
N GLY A 87 22.56 -14.33 -17.98
CA GLY A 87 22.64 -14.82 -19.36
C GLY A 87 21.42 -14.51 -20.23
N GLU A 88 20.49 -13.68 -19.74
CA GLU A 88 19.34 -13.19 -20.52
C GLU A 88 19.79 -12.32 -21.72
N SER A 89 18.94 -12.26 -22.75
CA SER A 89 19.10 -11.39 -23.91
C SER A 89 18.93 -9.90 -23.53
N THR A 90 19.61 -8.98 -24.24
CA THR A 90 19.47 -7.54 -24.02
C THR A 90 18.37 -6.87 -24.85
N ASN A 91 17.55 -7.63 -25.56
CA ASN A 91 16.50 -7.13 -26.45
C ASN A 91 15.13 -7.22 -25.78
N SER A 92 14.21 -6.27 -26.00
CA SER A 92 12.83 -6.43 -25.52
C SER A 92 12.18 -7.70 -26.10
N PRO A 93 11.29 -8.41 -25.37
CA PRO A 93 10.67 -8.03 -24.09
C PRO A 93 11.51 -8.40 -22.85
N GLN A 94 12.66 -9.07 -23.04
CA GLN A 94 13.65 -9.26 -21.98
C GLN A 94 14.04 -7.91 -21.37
N HIS A 95 14.49 -7.95 -20.11
CA HIS A 95 14.50 -6.81 -19.17
C HIS A 95 13.12 -6.45 -18.56
N SER A 96 12.20 -7.40 -18.43
CA SER A 96 10.98 -7.22 -17.63
C SER A 96 11.00 -8.17 -16.43
N MET A 97 9.94 -8.22 -15.63
CA MET A 97 9.70 -9.36 -14.75
C MET A 97 8.76 -10.27 -15.51
N ASP A 98 9.24 -11.44 -15.93
CA ASP A 98 8.48 -12.36 -16.78
C ASP A 98 8.36 -13.79 -16.23
N ASN A 99 7.47 -14.58 -16.84
CA ASN A 99 7.33 -16.02 -16.62
C ASN A 99 7.64 -16.86 -17.88
N SER A 100 8.41 -16.32 -18.83
CA SER A 100 8.70 -16.97 -20.11
C SER A 100 9.98 -17.81 -20.08
N GLY A 101 9.82 -19.12 -19.82
CA GLY A 101 10.92 -20.07 -19.73
C GLY A 101 11.68 -20.03 -18.40
N THR A 102 11.72 -18.88 -17.74
CA THR A 102 12.04 -18.66 -16.32
C THR A 102 10.85 -18.03 -15.60
N THR A 103 10.91 -17.83 -14.29
CA THR A 103 9.97 -16.97 -13.56
C THR A 103 10.76 -16.01 -12.70
N ASP A 104 10.48 -14.73 -12.88
CA ASP A 104 11.14 -13.64 -12.19
C ASP A 104 10.35 -13.14 -10.98
N ALA A 105 11.08 -12.60 -10.00
CA ALA A 105 10.51 -11.99 -8.83
C ALA A 105 11.35 -10.83 -8.28
N ILE A 106 10.66 -9.83 -7.74
CA ILE A 106 11.22 -8.65 -7.07
C ILE A 106 10.88 -8.71 -5.58
N LEU A 107 11.90 -8.82 -4.74
CA LEU A 107 11.80 -8.72 -3.28
C LEU A 107 11.88 -7.26 -2.84
N LEU A 108 10.86 -6.82 -2.12
CA LEU A 108 10.78 -5.52 -1.46
C LEU A 108 11.05 -5.72 0.04
N SER A 109 12.16 -5.18 0.52
CA SER A 109 12.61 -5.24 1.91
C SER A 109 12.44 -3.88 2.58
N PHE A 110 11.38 -3.73 3.38
CA PHE A 110 11.05 -2.52 4.12
C PHE A 110 11.77 -2.49 5.48
N SER A 111 12.20 -1.31 5.92
CA SER A 111 12.83 -1.11 7.24
C SER A 111 11.85 -1.15 8.42
N SER A 112 10.55 -1.23 8.15
CA SER A 112 9.50 -1.55 9.12
C SER A 112 8.42 -2.41 8.47
N SER A 113 7.50 -2.97 9.26
CA SER A 113 6.38 -3.74 8.71
C SER A 113 5.43 -2.81 7.95
N VAL A 114 5.09 -3.15 6.71
CA VAL A 114 4.20 -2.36 5.83
C VAL A 114 3.01 -3.23 5.42
N VAL A 115 1.82 -2.64 5.47
CA VAL A 115 0.62 -3.14 4.79
C VAL A 115 0.68 -2.62 3.36
N LEU A 116 1.17 -3.46 2.43
CA LEU A 116 1.19 -3.13 1.01
C LEU A 116 -0.26 -3.11 0.51
N SER A 117 -0.65 -2.10 -0.26
CA SER A 117 -2.04 -1.92 -0.73
C SER A 117 -2.16 -1.71 -2.23
N GLN A 118 -1.08 -1.28 -2.91
CA GLN A 118 -1.09 -1.08 -4.36
C GLN A 118 0.22 -1.50 -5.01
N VAL A 119 0.11 -2.05 -6.22
CA VAL A 119 1.22 -2.28 -7.15
C VAL A 119 0.86 -1.62 -8.47
N THR A 120 1.75 -0.78 -9.00
CA THR A 120 1.57 -0.07 -10.26
C THR A 120 2.53 -0.59 -11.31
N ILE A 121 1.98 -1.07 -12.42
CA ILE A 121 2.71 -1.46 -13.62
C ILE A 121 2.84 -0.23 -14.52
N GLY A 122 4.06 0.05 -14.99
CA GLY A 122 4.34 1.17 -15.90
C GLY A 122 4.77 0.76 -17.30
N TRP A 123 4.98 -0.54 -17.55
CA TRP A 123 5.12 -1.09 -18.91
C TRP A 123 4.67 -2.55 -18.91
N ALA A 124 4.03 -2.98 -19.99
CA ALA A 124 3.67 -4.38 -20.21
C ALA A 124 3.73 -4.80 -21.69
N ALA A 125 3.99 -6.08 -21.94
CA ALA A 125 3.86 -6.75 -23.23
C ALA A 125 3.16 -8.11 -23.05
N TYR A 126 2.33 -8.49 -24.02
CA TYR A 126 1.55 -9.74 -24.10
C TYR A 126 0.53 -9.96 -22.98
N ASP A 127 0.96 -10.09 -21.72
CA ASP A 127 0.08 -10.13 -20.55
C ASP A 127 0.69 -9.43 -19.31
N SER A 128 -0.02 -9.42 -18.19
CA SER A 128 0.26 -8.58 -17.03
C SER A 128 -0.17 -9.15 -15.68
N ASP A 129 -0.15 -10.47 -15.56
CA ASP A 129 -0.49 -11.24 -14.38
C ASP A 129 0.71 -11.31 -13.42
N PHE A 130 0.44 -11.21 -12.11
CA PHE A 130 1.48 -11.33 -11.09
C PHE A 130 0.96 -11.97 -9.80
N THR A 131 1.84 -12.69 -9.11
CA THR A 131 1.59 -13.24 -7.77
C THR A 131 2.23 -12.35 -6.71
N LEU A 132 1.48 -12.00 -5.66
CA LEU A 132 2.02 -11.35 -4.47
C LEU A 132 2.18 -12.35 -3.33
N LEU A 133 3.37 -12.40 -2.73
CA LEU A 133 3.63 -13.12 -1.49
C LEU A 133 4.12 -12.17 -0.41
N ARG A 134 3.86 -12.51 0.85
CA ARG A 134 4.44 -11.86 2.03
C ARG A 134 5.27 -12.87 2.82
N TYR A 135 6.36 -12.42 3.41
CA TYR A 135 7.07 -13.22 4.41
C TYR A 135 6.39 -13.12 5.77
N THR A 136 6.45 -14.19 6.57
CA THR A 136 5.83 -14.26 7.90
C THR A 136 6.81 -14.44 9.05
N GLY A 137 8.09 -14.70 8.75
CA GLY A 137 9.15 -14.81 9.75
C GLY A 137 9.71 -13.45 10.21
N SER A 138 10.49 -13.47 11.29
CA SER A 138 11.07 -12.29 11.94
C SER A 138 12.51 -11.95 11.50
N VAL A 139 13.13 -12.77 10.67
CA VAL A 139 14.50 -12.64 10.15
C VAL A 139 14.44 -12.50 8.63
N ALA A 140 15.37 -11.76 8.01
CA ALA A 140 15.39 -11.57 6.56
C ALA A 140 15.31 -12.90 5.78
N PRO A 141 14.38 -13.03 4.80
CA PRO A 141 14.15 -14.28 4.09
C PRO A 141 15.29 -14.62 3.12
N THR A 142 15.54 -15.92 2.93
CA THR A 142 16.40 -16.42 1.86
C THR A 142 15.53 -16.90 0.69
N VAL A 143 15.67 -16.26 -0.47
CA VAL A 143 14.96 -16.64 -1.72
C VAL A 143 15.81 -17.57 -2.58
N VAL A 144 17.14 -17.36 -2.63
CA VAL A 144 18.07 -18.17 -3.43
C VAL A 144 18.03 -19.64 -3.02
N SER A 145 18.14 -20.54 -4.00
CA SER A 145 18.06 -22.00 -3.84
C SER A 145 16.71 -22.54 -3.34
N LYS A 146 15.64 -21.73 -3.37
CA LYS A 146 14.26 -22.17 -3.14
C LYS A 146 13.51 -22.28 -4.47
N SER A 147 12.72 -23.33 -4.66
CA SER A 147 11.63 -23.36 -5.66
C SER A 147 10.44 -22.54 -5.14
N MET A 148 9.43 -22.28 -5.98
CA MET A 148 8.18 -21.63 -5.57
C MET A 148 7.52 -22.31 -4.35
N SER A 149 7.34 -23.63 -4.41
CA SER A 149 6.84 -24.44 -3.29
C SER A 149 7.81 -24.47 -2.09
N GLY A 150 9.11 -24.35 -2.36
CA GLY A 150 10.16 -24.16 -1.36
C GLY A 150 10.05 -22.83 -0.61
N LEU A 151 9.55 -21.77 -1.23
CA LEU A 151 9.28 -20.49 -0.56
C LEU A 151 8.11 -20.63 0.42
N LEU A 152 6.98 -21.21 -0.02
CA LEU A 152 5.79 -21.40 0.82
C LEU A 152 6.11 -22.22 2.09
N SER A 153 6.89 -23.29 1.93
CA SER A 153 7.37 -24.10 3.05
C SER A 153 8.46 -23.44 3.91
N SER A 154 9.03 -22.31 3.46
CA SER A 154 10.07 -21.55 4.17
C SER A 154 9.54 -20.26 4.83
N GLY A 155 8.23 -20.13 5.05
CA GLY A 155 7.63 -18.99 5.76
C GLY A 155 7.09 -17.86 4.86
N TRP A 156 7.07 -18.06 3.55
CA TRP A 156 6.28 -17.22 2.65
C TRP A 156 4.82 -17.64 2.65
N GLN A 157 3.93 -16.67 2.58
CA GLN A 157 2.50 -16.86 2.40
C GLN A 157 2.08 -16.17 1.11
N ALA A 158 1.42 -16.91 0.21
CA ALA A 158 0.76 -16.32 -0.95
C ALA A 158 -0.41 -15.42 -0.48
N VAL A 159 -0.47 -14.20 -1.01
CA VAL A 159 -1.44 -13.17 -0.62
C VAL A 159 -2.54 -13.03 -1.67
N GLY A 160 -2.18 -13.16 -2.95
CA GLY A 160 -3.12 -13.14 -4.05
C GLY A 160 -2.43 -13.24 -5.41
N ASP A 161 -3.16 -13.78 -6.37
CA ASP A 161 -2.85 -13.75 -7.80
C ASP A 161 -3.67 -12.62 -8.44
N TYR A 162 -3.02 -11.69 -9.15
CA TYR A 162 -3.64 -10.47 -9.72
C TYR A 162 -3.59 -10.50 -11.24
N MET A 163 -4.64 -11.03 -11.86
CA MET A 163 -4.69 -11.20 -13.32
C MET A 163 -5.19 -9.94 -14.04
N ASN A 164 -4.72 -9.73 -15.27
CA ASN A 164 -5.10 -8.71 -16.24
C ASN A 164 -4.98 -7.29 -15.66
N THR A 165 -3.87 -7.04 -14.93
CA THR A 165 -3.64 -5.74 -14.26
C THR A 165 -3.55 -4.59 -15.25
N VAL A 166 -2.99 -4.82 -16.43
CA VAL A 166 -3.07 -3.91 -17.58
C VAL A 166 -4.21 -4.38 -18.46
N SER A 167 -5.20 -3.53 -18.71
CA SER A 167 -6.25 -3.83 -19.68
C SER A 167 -5.70 -3.68 -21.11
N ASN A 168 -5.74 -4.77 -21.88
CA ASN A 168 -5.23 -4.87 -23.25
C ASN A 168 -3.74 -4.46 -23.39
N PRO A 169 -2.80 -5.21 -22.80
CA PRO A 169 -1.36 -4.97 -22.96
C PRO A 169 -0.94 -5.16 -24.43
N ALA A 170 0.18 -4.54 -24.80
CA ALA A 170 0.64 -4.52 -26.18
C ALA A 170 1.11 -5.91 -26.64
N GLN A 171 0.52 -6.41 -27.72
CA GLN A 171 0.78 -7.74 -28.29
C GLN A 171 2.05 -7.76 -29.16
N SER A 172 3.17 -7.31 -28.60
CA SER A 172 4.47 -7.20 -29.27
C SER A 172 5.63 -7.06 -28.27
N ASP A 173 6.79 -7.60 -28.59
CA ASP A 173 8.06 -7.51 -27.85
C ASP A 173 8.42 -6.10 -27.32
N SER A 174 8.09 -5.05 -28.08
CA SER A 174 8.33 -3.65 -27.67
C SER A 174 7.52 -3.21 -26.44
N GLY A 175 6.41 -3.89 -26.16
CA GLY A 175 5.42 -3.54 -25.16
C GLY A 175 4.83 -2.14 -25.32
N SER A 176 4.20 -1.65 -24.25
CA SER A 176 3.73 -0.26 -24.14
C SER A 176 3.97 0.29 -22.74
N THR A 177 4.28 1.58 -22.66
CA THR A 177 4.32 2.30 -21.37
C THR A 177 2.90 2.58 -20.92
N VAL A 178 2.58 2.24 -19.67
CA VAL A 178 1.25 2.33 -19.07
C VAL A 178 1.32 2.98 -17.68
N ASN A 179 0.18 3.08 -17.00
CA ASN A 179 0.11 3.44 -15.58
C ASN A 179 -1.10 2.73 -14.97
N ALA A 180 -1.00 1.41 -14.86
CA ALA A 180 -2.08 0.54 -14.41
C ALA A 180 -1.81 0.12 -12.96
N THR A 181 -2.79 0.27 -12.06
CA THR A 181 -2.61 0.00 -10.63
C THR A 181 -3.56 -1.09 -10.16
N ALA A 182 -3.00 -2.20 -9.70
CA ALA A 182 -3.73 -3.21 -8.93
C ALA A 182 -3.86 -2.76 -7.48
N ASN A 183 -5.07 -2.85 -6.92
CA ASN A 183 -5.28 -2.80 -5.48
C ASN A 183 -5.05 -4.21 -4.92
N VAL A 184 -4.02 -4.37 -4.09
CA VAL A 184 -3.56 -5.68 -3.60
C VAL A 184 -3.86 -5.85 -2.12
N ASN A 185 -3.74 -7.09 -1.62
CA ASN A 185 -3.77 -7.41 -0.19
C ASN A 185 -5.02 -6.87 0.53
N SER A 186 -6.20 -7.20 0.01
CA SER A 186 -7.51 -6.87 0.60
C SER A 186 -7.65 -7.32 2.07
N GLY A 187 -6.94 -8.38 2.47
CA GLY A 187 -6.83 -8.85 3.84
C GLY A 187 -6.07 -7.94 4.81
N SER A 188 -5.51 -6.81 4.32
CA SER A 188 -4.73 -5.84 5.12
C SER A 188 -3.56 -6.47 5.90
N LEU A 189 -2.95 -7.52 5.33
CA LEU A 189 -1.82 -8.22 5.94
C LEU A 189 -0.58 -7.33 5.92
N ALA A 190 0.24 -7.38 6.96
CA ALA A 190 1.51 -6.66 6.99
C ALA A 190 2.71 -7.61 6.82
N SER A 191 3.81 -7.05 6.32
CA SER A 191 5.14 -7.67 6.36
C SER A 191 6.23 -6.62 6.14
N SER A 192 7.44 -6.89 6.64
CA SER A 192 8.66 -6.16 6.25
C SER A 192 9.24 -6.67 4.93
N TRP A 193 8.81 -7.83 4.43
CA TRP A 193 9.26 -8.40 3.16
C TRP A 193 8.09 -8.88 2.31
N TRP A 194 8.03 -8.35 1.09
CA TRP A 194 7.03 -8.67 0.07
C TRP A 194 7.74 -9.14 -1.19
N LEU A 195 7.25 -10.20 -1.82
CA LEU A 195 7.77 -10.72 -3.07
C LEU A 195 6.68 -10.55 -4.13
N ILE A 196 6.98 -9.78 -5.17
CA ILE A 196 6.15 -9.67 -6.37
C ILE A 196 6.79 -10.62 -7.38
N SER A 197 6.07 -11.61 -7.87
CA SER A 197 6.53 -12.57 -8.89
C SER A 197 5.70 -12.37 -10.16
N ALA A 198 6.28 -12.57 -11.34
CA ALA A 198 5.46 -12.88 -12.52
C ALA A 198 4.59 -14.10 -12.19
N TYR A 199 3.39 -14.18 -12.77
CA TYR A 199 2.40 -15.16 -12.34
C TYR A 199 2.93 -16.60 -12.44
N ASN A 200 2.65 -17.40 -11.40
CA ASN A 200 2.96 -18.82 -11.42
C ASN A 200 1.99 -19.61 -10.54
N SER A 201 1.19 -20.48 -11.15
CA SER A 201 0.22 -21.35 -10.48
C SER A 201 0.80 -22.24 -9.37
N SER A 202 2.13 -22.48 -9.37
CA SER A 202 2.84 -23.22 -8.31
C SER A 202 2.80 -22.53 -6.93
N TYR A 203 2.42 -21.25 -6.85
CA TYR A 203 2.20 -20.56 -5.58
C TYR A 203 0.84 -20.86 -4.95
N SER A 204 -0.14 -21.30 -5.75
CA SER A 204 -1.51 -21.60 -5.32
C SER A 204 -2.12 -20.49 -4.47
N ALA A 205 -2.01 -19.23 -4.92
CA ALA A 205 -2.62 -18.10 -4.21
C ALA A 205 -4.14 -18.08 -4.43
N PRO A 206 -4.88 -17.25 -3.67
CA PRO A 206 -6.26 -16.94 -4.02
C PRO A 206 -6.30 -16.01 -5.25
N ASP A 207 -7.12 -16.33 -6.24
CA ASP A 207 -7.29 -15.52 -7.45
C ASP A 207 -8.08 -14.22 -7.16
N PHE A 208 -7.52 -13.08 -7.59
CA PHE A 208 -8.11 -11.74 -7.46
C PHE A 208 -8.18 -10.99 -8.80
N GLY A 209 -8.69 -11.68 -9.82
CA GLY A 209 -8.96 -11.14 -11.15
C GLY A 209 -8.96 -12.28 -12.17
N GLY A 210 -9.78 -12.20 -13.22
CA GLY A 210 -9.69 -13.08 -14.39
C GLY A 210 -9.80 -14.59 -14.14
N SER A 211 -9.35 -15.35 -15.14
CA SER A 211 -8.96 -16.75 -15.03
C SER A 211 -7.49 -16.80 -15.43
N ALA A 212 -6.64 -17.46 -14.64
CA ALA A 212 -5.26 -17.68 -15.03
C ALA A 212 -5.17 -18.35 -16.40
N ASP A 213 -4.32 -17.82 -17.29
CA ASP A 213 -4.04 -18.43 -18.57
C ASP A 213 -2.54 -18.80 -18.72
N SER A 214 -2.11 -19.10 -19.95
CA SER A 214 -0.75 -19.59 -20.25
C SER A 214 0.05 -18.62 -21.11
N THR A 215 -0.41 -17.38 -21.26
CA THR A 215 0.31 -16.30 -21.91
C THR A 215 1.50 -15.93 -21.04
N SER A 216 2.63 -15.55 -21.65
CA SER A 216 3.76 -15.06 -20.88
C SER A 216 3.53 -13.60 -20.49
N ASP A 217 3.61 -13.35 -19.18
CA ASP A 217 3.59 -12.02 -18.61
C ASP A 217 4.92 -11.35 -18.83
N TYR A 218 4.93 -10.07 -19.20
CA TYR A 218 6.15 -9.27 -19.26
C TYR A 218 5.85 -7.89 -18.71
N ILE A 219 6.18 -7.64 -17.43
CA ILE A 219 5.80 -6.38 -16.76
C ILE A 219 6.97 -5.64 -16.13
N LYS A 220 6.85 -4.32 -16.02
CA LYS A 220 7.78 -3.47 -15.26
C LYS A 220 7.04 -2.73 -14.15
N ILE A 221 7.56 -2.84 -12.93
CA ILE A 221 6.95 -2.24 -11.74
C ILE A 221 7.37 -0.77 -11.65
N LEU A 222 6.40 0.13 -11.79
CA LEU A 222 6.60 1.58 -11.73
C LEU A 222 6.57 2.11 -10.29
N SER A 223 5.68 1.57 -9.46
CA SER A 223 5.61 1.93 -8.06
C SER A 223 4.89 0.87 -7.24
N VAL A 224 5.09 0.92 -5.93
CA VAL A 224 4.24 0.26 -4.95
C VAL A 224 3.77 1.27 -3.91
N ALA A 225 2.61 1.04 -3.32
CA ALA A 225 2.12 1.88 -2.23
C ALA A 225 1.55 1.04 -1.09
N GLY A 226 1.57 1.61 0.10
CA GLY A 226 1.15 0.94 1.34
C GLY A 226 1.29 1.87 2.54
N SER A 227 0.90 1.40 3.71
CA SER A 227 1.06 2.14 4.97
C SER A 227 1.95 1.37 5.95
N PRO A 228 2.78 2.05 6.76
CA PRO A 228 3.49 1.38 7.85
C PRO A 228 2.46 0.77 8.81
N GLN A 229 2.67 -0.49 9.22
CA GLN A 229 1.79 -1.14 10.18
C GLN A 229 1.75 -0.33 11.48
N SER A 230 0.55 0.00 11.95
CA SER A 230 0.36 0.80 13.17
C SER A 230 0.99 0.13 14.39
N THR A 231 2.14 0.64 14.83
CA THR A 231 2.54 0.59 16.24
C THR A 231 2.11 1.91 16.85
N GLN A 232 1.11 1.89 17.73
CA GLN A 232 0.49 3.12 18.24
C GLN A 232 1.51 4.10 18.83
N VAL A 233 1.62 5.29 18.24
CA VAL A 233 1.73 6.53 19.01
C VAL A 233 0.79 7.54 18.37
N VAL A 234 -0.29 7.85 19.08
CA VAL A 234 -1.36 8.72 18.58
C VAL A 234 -0.83 10.15 18.45
N SER A 235 -0.86 10.69 17.23
CA SER A 235 -0.68 12.11 17.00
C SER A 235 -2.06 12.77 16.91
N GLU A 236 -2.38 13.66 17.86
CA GLU A 236 -3.65 14.40 17.91
C GLU A 236 -3.56 15.88 17.49
N PRO A 237 -3.12 16.24 16.26
CA PRO A 237 -3.35 17.60 15.75
C PRO A 237 -4.85 17.97 15.70
N GLY A 238 -5.72 16.98 15.42
CA GLY A 238 -7.17 17.20 15.27
C GLY A 238 -7.95 17.24 16.59
N SER A 239 -7.73 16.29 17.50
CA SER A 239 -8.51 16.16 18.74
C SER A 239 -8.29 17.36 19.67
N MET A 240 -7.04 17.82 19.82
CA MET A 240 -6.72 19.03 20.57
C MET A 240 -7.37 20.28 19.97
N ALA A 241 -7.44 20.39 18.63
CA ALA A 241 -8.12 21.50 17.97
C ALA A 241 -9.65 21.47 18.21
N LEU A 242 -10.29 20.30 18.12
CA LEU A 242 -11.72 20.15 18.40
C LEU A 242 -12.06 20.39 19.88
N VAL A 243 -11.24 19.91 20.82
CA VAL A 243 -11.39 20.20 22.26
C VAL A 243 -11.20 21.69 22.54
N ALA A 244 -10.19 22.34 21.94
CA ALA A 244 -9.98 23.78 22.06
C ALA A 244 -11.15 24.60 21.48
N LEU A 245 -11.70 24.19 20.34
CA LEU A 245 -12.89 24.81 19.73
C LEU A 245 -14.14 24.61 20.58
N ALA A 246 -14.35 23.42 21.17
CA ALA A 246 -15.46 23.15 22.07
C ALA A 246 -15.39 24.01 23.35
N LEU A 247 -14.22 24.06 24.00
CA LEU A 247 -13.99 24.89 25.19
C LEU A 247 -14.11 26.39 24.87
N GLY A 248 -13.54 26.85 23.75
CA GLY A 248 -13.67 28.22 23.28
C GLY A 248 -15.12 28.61 22.97
N GLY A 249 -15.89 27.72 22.35
CA GLY A 249 -17.32 27.91 22.07
C GLY A 249 -18.15 28.02 23.36
N MET A 250 -17.88 27.18 24.37
CA MET A 250 -18.54 27.26 25.67
C MET A 250 -18.24 28.60 26.36
N LEU A 251 -16.99 29.04 26.39
CA LEU A 251 -16.57 30.33 26.97
C LEU A 251 -17.15 31.55 26.23
N TRP A 252 -17.36 31.46 24.91
CA TRP A 252 -18.05 32.50 24.15
C TRP A 252 -19.55 32.53 24.50
N SER A 253 -20.18 31.36 24.62
CA SER A 253 -21.64 31.25 24.85
C SER A 253 -22.09 31.85 26.19
N SER A 254 -21.28 31.73 27.25
CA SER A 254 -21.60 32.25 28.58
C SER A 254 -21.62 33.78 28.63
N ARG A 255 -20.74 34.45 27.87
CA ARG A 255 -20.67 35.91 27.78
C ARG A 255 -21.95 36.56 27.24
N ARG A 256 -22.75 35.84 26.45
CA ARG A 256 -24.00 36.38 25.86
C ARG A 256 -25.20 36.39 26.82
N ARG A 257 -25.10 35.81 28.03
CA ARG A 257 -26.24 35.72 28.97
C ARG A 257 -26.29 36.79 30.06
N LEU A 258 -25.26 37.63 30.20
CA LEU A 258 -25.17 38.65 31.27
C LEU A 258 -25.59 40.06 30.85
N GLY A 259 -25.98 40.28 29.59
CA GLY A 259 -26.24 41.62 29.03
C GLY A 259 -27.68 42.14 29.11
N ALA A 260 -28.62 41.44 29.75
CA ALA A 260 -30.06 41.73 29.68
C ALA A 260 -30.68 42.07 31.05
N ILE A 261 -30.22 43.14 31.69
CA ILE A 261 -30.93 43.79 32.81
C ILE A 261 -31.48 45.12 32.28
N VAL A 262 -32.79 45.15 31.99
CA VAL A 262 -33.50 46.35 31.53
C VAL A 262 -33.90 47.21 32.74
N PRO A 263 -33.50 48.49 32.83
CA PRO A 263 -33.97 49.38 33.89
C PRO A 263 -35.46 49.71 33.72
N ARG A 264 -36.24 49.67 34.80
CA ARG A 264 -37.63 50.16 34.81
C ARG A 264 -37.61 51.70 34.95
N PRO A 265 -38.38 52.45 34.14
CA PRO A 265 -38.52 53.89 34.37
C PRO A 265 -39.34 54.15 35.63
N VAL A 266 -38.84 55.03 36.49
CA VAL A 266 -39.57 55.57 37.65
C VAL A 266 -40.43 56.72 37.15
N GLY A 267 -41.74 56.64 37.32
CA GLY A 267 -42.63 57.78 37.07
C GLY A 267 -42.45 58.84 38.15
N LEU A 268 -42.14 60.08 37.75
CA LEU A 268 -42.19 61.24 38.64
C LEU A 268 -43.60 61.84 38.60
N ALA A 269 -44.13 62.19 39.77
CA ALA A 269 -45.35 62.96 39.90
C ALA A 269 -45.02 64.45 40.10
N ALA A 270 -45.72 65.31 39.36
CA ALA A 270 -45.99 66.71 39.65
C ALA A 270 -47.23 67.11 38.84
#